data_AF-A0A3B8I2R8-F1
#
_entry.id   AF-A0A3B8I2R8-F1
#
_cell.length_a   1.000
_cell.length_b   1.000
_cell.length_c   1.000
_cell.angle_alpha   90.00
_cell.angle_beta   90.00
_cell.angle_gamma   90.00
#
_symmetry.space_group_name_H-M   'P 1'
#
loop_
_entity.id
_entity.type
_entity.pdbx_description
1 polymer ?
#
loop_
_entity_poly.entity_id
_entity_poly.type
_entity_poly.pdbx_seq_one_letter_code
_entity_poly.pdbx_strand_id
1 'polypeptide(L)'
;MVPGTSPPFWGTIFIDPDIITEEDPTTYVSTEPAGRGIRTMYDRLVSDWVEENAYLFNVTFEGGKVVESQVNPEFSEERALALTIEYAQVIGRIPLALLADVETLWIHDGEELWGGGNNNLLIHDLQGEVYAKDGIMEEVFVHEAAHTSLDAYHANAEGWLTAQQQDPTFISTYAKDNPEREDIAESYLTFLAIELQSDRISEGLHDTILAAIPHRLEYFRSQNFNHFPMGN
;
A
#
# COMPACT_ATOMS: atom_id res chain seq x y z
N MET A 1 3.40 -29.29 16.42
CA MET A 1 2.64 -29.05 15.19
C MET A 1 1.18 -29.34 15.47
N VAL A 2 0.39 -28.29 15.67
CA VAL A 2 -1.07 -28.37 15.67
C VAL A 2 -1.48 -28.51 14.18
N PRO A 3 -2.45 -29.36 13.81
CA PRO A 3 -2.93 -29.43 12.44
C PRO A 3 -3.28 -28.03 11.93
N GLY A 4 -2.60 -27.62 10.85
CA GLY A 4 -2.62 -26.26 10.34
C GLY A 4 -4.01 -25.86 9.84
N THR A 5 -4.53 -24.78 10.42
CA THR A 5 -5.71 -24.10 9.89
C THR A 5 -5.31 -23.44 8.58
N SER A 6 -6.06 -23.67 7.50
CA SER A 6 -5.87 -22.94 6.26
C SER A 6 -6.01 -21.43 6.51
N PRO A 7 -5.24 -20.58 5.82
CA PRO A 7 -5.46 -19.14 5.86
C PRO A 7 -6.93 -18.79 5.58
N PRO A 8 -7.53 -17.84 6.30
CA PRO A 8 -8.94 -17.51 6.14
C PRO A 8 -9.24 -16.79 4.82
N PHE A 9 -8.25 -16.08 4.26
CA PHE A 9 -8.43 -15.28 3.04
C PHE A 9 -7.56 -15.80 1.88
N TRP A 10 -7.94 -15.42 0.66
CA TRP A 10 -7.07 -15.61 -0.50
C TRP A 10 -6.00 -14.52 -0.57
N GLY A 11 -6.44 -13.26 -0.49
CA GLY A 11 -5.63 -12.04 -0.35
C GLY A 11 -6.40 -11.00 0.47
N THR A 12 -5.73 -10.00 1.04
CA THR A 12 -6.33 -9.12 2.05
C THR A 12 -6.98 -7.84 1.51
N ILE A 13 -6.58 -7.36 0.33
CA ILE A 13 -7.13 -6.13 -0.28
C ILE A 13 -8.63 -6.20 -0.65
N PHE A 14 -9.25 -7.37 -0.57
CA PHE A 14 -10.66 -7.60 -0.94
C PHE A 14 -11.56 -7.97 0.25
N ILE A 15 -11.03 -7.96 1.48
CA ILE A 15 -11.75 -8.52 2.64
C ILE A 15 -12.85 -7.59 3.14
N ASP A 16 -12.67 -6.28 3.00
CA ASP A 16 -13.61 -5.23 3.37
C ASP A 16 -13.19 -3.91 2.69
N PRO A 17 -14.05 -3.26 1.88
CA PRO A 17 -13.72 -2.00 1.21
C PRO A 17 -13.89 -0.78 2.13
N ASP A 18 -14.38 -0.94 3.36
CA ASP A 18 -14.66 0.16 4.27
C ASP A 18 -13.55 0.33 5.34
N ILE A 19 -12.41 -0.37 5.21
CA ILE A 19 -11.27 -0.20 6.15
C ILE A 19 -10.78 1.24 6.05
N ILE A 20 -10.56 1.74 4.83
CA ILE A 20 -10.24 3.13 4.54
C ILE A 20 -11.15 3.61 3.42
N THR A 21 -11.70 4.81 3.56
CA THR A 21 -12.69 5.33 2.62
C THR A 21 -12.30 6.70 2.09
N GLU A 22 -12.96 7.13 1.01
CA GLU A 22 -12.70 8.43 0.42
C GLU A 22 -13.00 9.63 1.35
N GLU A 23 -13.82 9.42 2.38
CA GLU A 23 -14.19 10.40 3.40
C GLU A 23 -13.12 10.55 4.50
N ASP A 24 -12.11 9.68 4.53
CA ASP A 24 -11.05 9.77 5.52
C ASP A 24 -10.14 10.98 5.28
N PRO A 25 -9.58 11.58 6.36
CA PRO A 25 -8.64 12.68 6.21
C PRO A 25 -7.43 12.26 5.39
N THR A 26 -6.98 13.16 4.53
CA THR A 26 -5.78 12.96 3.73
C THR A 26 -4.65 13.86 4.22
N THR A 27 -3.45 13.31 4.30
CA THR A 27 -2.20 14.04 4.52
C THR A 27 -1.74 14.78 3.27
N TYR A 28 -2.39 14.61 2.12
CA TYR A 28 -2.06 15.35 0.91
C TYR A 28 -2.20 16.86 1.12
N VAL A 29 -1.14 17.62 0.84
CA VAL A 29 -1.11 19.08 0.98
C VAL A 29 -1.17 19.78 -0.38
N SER A 30 -0.27 19.42 -1.28
CA SER A 30 -0.14 20.12 -2.57
C SER A 30 0.60 19.31 -3.62
N THR A 31 0.31 19.60 -4.88
CA THR A 31 1.07 19.15 -6.04
C THR A 31 1.63 20.37 -6.77
N GLU A 32 2.95 20.42 -6.96
CA GLU A 32 3.61 21.50 -7.69
C GLU A 32 4.29 20.96 -8.97
N PRO A 33 4.11 21.60 -10.14
CA PRO A 33 4.82 21.21 -11.35
C PRO A 33 6.34 21.33 -11.19
N ALA A 34 7.06 20.27 -11.55
CA ALA A 34 8.52 20.20 -11.53
C ALA A 34 9.12 20.13 -12.97
N GLY A 35 8.28 20.23 -14.00
CA GLY A 35 8.67 20.28 -15.40
C GLY A 35 8.67 18.90 -16.06
N ARG A 36 9.66 18.65 -16.92
CA ARG A 36 9.82 17.36 -17.61
C ARG A 36 11.28 16.90 -17.53
N GLY A 37 11.48 15.60 -17.56
CA GLY A 37 12.83 15.04 -17.62
C GLY A 37 12.82 13.56 -17.93
N ILE A 38 13.96 13.06 -18.42
CA ILE A 38 14.15 11.62 -18.61
C ILE A 38 14.15 10.94 -17.23
N ARG A 39 13.31 9.91 -17.10
CA ARG A 39 13.24 9.00 -15.95
C ARG A 39 13.25 7.56 -16.44
N THR A 40 13.86 6.68 -15.64
CA THR A 40 13.78 5.24 -15.84
C THR A 40 12.66 4.71 -14.95
N MET A 41 11.58 4.20 -15.55
CA MET A 41 10.38 3.72 -14.86
C MET A 41 10.12 2.27 -15.27
N TYR A 42 9.64 1.43 -14.36
CA TYR A 42 9.25 0.07 -14.73
C TYR A 42 7.82 0.08 -15.26
N ASP A 43 7.61 -0.45 -16.47
CA ASP A 43 6.29 -0.54 -17.09
C ASP A 43 5.89 -2.01 -17.30
N ARG A 44 4.80 -2.43 -16.64
CA ARG A 44 4.28 -3.79 -16.73
C ARG A 44 3.75 -4.14 -18.12
N LEU A 45 3.27 -3.16 -18.90
CA LEU A 45 2.75 -3.41 -20.25
C LEU A 45 3.80 -4.02 -21.17
N VAL A 46 5.07 -3.64 -20.98
CA VAL A 46 6.22 -4.23 -21.69
C VAL A 46 7.05 -5.18 -20.82
N SER A 47 6.75 -5.24 -19.51
CA SER A 47 7.46 -6.02 -18.51
C SER A 47 8.97 -5.71 -18.47
N ASP A 48 9.32 -4.42 -18.59
CA ASP A 48 10.71 -3.95 -18.61
C ASP A 48 10.81 -2.48 -18.14
N TRP A 49 12.03 -2.03 -17.93
CA TRP A 49 12.36 -0.64 -17.65
C TRP A 49 12.32 0.20 -18.93
N VAL A 50 11.63 1.33 -18.87
CA VAL A 50 11.52 2.31 -19.96
C VAL A 50 12.21 3.61 -19.57
N GLU A 51 12.82 4.29 -20.54
CA GLU A 51 13.38 5.64 -20.36
C GLU A 51 12.50 6.65 -21.07
N GLU A 52 11.74 7.43 -20.29
CA GLU A 52 10.72 8.33 -20.84
C GLU A 52 10.94 9.76 -20.38
N ASN A 53 10.62 10.73 -21.27
CA ASN A 53 10.58 12.14 -20.90
C ASN A 53 9.29 12.44 -20.12
N ALA A 54 9.25 12.01 -18.86
CA ALA A 54 8.07 12.07 -18.00
C ALA A 54 7.64 13.52 -17.70
N TYR A 55 6.34 13.71 -17.42
CA TYR A 55 5.87 14.87 -16.67
C TYR A 55 6.22 14.68 -15.21
N LEU A 56 6.78 15.71 -14.58
CA LEU A 56 7.27 15.66 -13.21
C LEU A 56 6.47 16.60 -12.32
N PHE A 57 6.06 16.10 -11.15
CA PHE A 57 5.39 16.88 -10.12
C PHE A 57 5.96 16.54 -8.75
N ASN A 58 6.11 17.55 -7.89
CA ASN A 58 6.42 17.35 -6.48
C ASN A 58 5.13 17.32 -5.68
N VAL A 59 4.83 16.17 -5.09
CA VAL A 59 3.68 15.97 -4.19
C VAL A 59 4.17 16.15 -2.77
N THR A 60 3.54 17.05 -2.02
CA THR A 60 3.84 17.29 -0.60
C THR A 60 2.73 16.72 0.26
N PHE A 61 3.11 15.94 1.27
CA PHE A 61 2.25 15.43 2.33
C PHE A 61 2.56 16.13 3.67
N GLU A 62 1.63 16.04 4.62
CA GLU A 62 1.83 16.50 5.99
C GLU A 62 3.09 15.86 6.61
N GLY A 63 3.70 16.57 7.55
CA GLY A 63 5.03 16.21 8.07
C GLY A 63 6.19 16.58 7.14
N GLY A 64 5.91 17.16 5.96
CA GLY A 64 6.92 17.67 5.02
C GLY A 64 7.53 16.60 4.12
N LYS A 65 6.90 15.42 4.03
CA LYS A 65 7.28 14.37 3.08
C LYS A 65 7.00 14.87 1.66
N VAL A 66 7.99 14.76 0.78
CA VAL A 66 7.85 15.08 -0.65
C VAL A 66 8.12 13.83 -1.47
N VAL A 67 7.26 13.57 -2.45
CA VAL A 67 7.35 12.45 -3.40
C VAL A 67 7.35 13.02 -4.82
N GLU A 68 8.27 12.58 -5.67
CA GLU A 68 8.29 12.97 -7.08
C GLU A 68 7.35 12.05 -7.88
N SER A 69 6.24 12.59 -8.38
CA SER A 69 5.40 11.90 -9.36
C SER A 69 6.03 11.99 -10.74
N GLN A 70 6.22 10.83 -11.38
CA GLN A 70 6.79 10.68 -12.72
C GLN A 70 5.71 10.03 -13.59
N VAL A 71 5.10 10.83 -14.46
CA VAL A 71 3.98 10.40 -15.30
C VAL A 71 4.45 10.21 -16.73
N ASN A 72 4.16 9.04 -17.30
CA ASN A 72 4.52 8.68 -18.66
C ASN A 72 4.02 9.73 -19.68
N PRO A 73 4.83 10.12 -20.68
CA PRO A 73 4.43 11.09 -21.72
C PRO A 73 3.27 10.64 -22.63
N GLU A 74 2.75 9.43 -22.49
CA GLU A 74 1.53 8.96 -23.16
C GLU A 74 0.26 9.75 -22.79
N PHE A 75 0.27 10.43 -21.64
CA PHE A 75 -0.79 11.34 -21.22
C PHE A 75 -0.59 12.78 -21.74
N SER A 76 -1.66 13.57 -21.73
CA SER A 76 -1.52 15.04 -21.77
C SER A 76 -1.00 15.56 -20.43
N GLU A 77 -0.34 16.73 -20.41
CA GLU A 77 0.11 17.36 -19.16
C GLU A 77 -1.03 17.58 -18.17
N GLU A 78 -2.20 17.98 -18.68
CA GLU A 78 -3.41 18.17 -17.90
C GLU A 78 -3.87 16.87 -17.23
N ARG A 79 -3.90 15.76 -17.98
CA ARG A 79 -4.25 14.45 -17.43
C ARG A 79 -3.18 13.98 -16.44
N ALA A 80 -1.90 14.18 -16.74
CA ALA A 80 -0.81 13.80 -15.85
C ALA A 80 -0.88 14.51 -14.48
N LEU A 81 -1.21 15.81 -14.48
CA LEU A 81 -1.45 16.55 -13.23
C LEU A 81 -2.70 16.04 -12.50
N ALA A 82 -3.80 15.78 -13.22
CA ALA A 82 -5.02 15.26 -12.62
C ALA A 82 -4.80 13.90 -11.94
N LEU A 83 -4.11 12.98 -12.62
CA LEU A 83 -3.74 11.66 -12.09
C LEU A 83 -2.86 11.77 -10.86
N THR A 84 -1.85 12.65 -10.92
CA THR A 84 -0.97 12.87 -9.77
C THR A 84 -1.76 13.33 -8.55
N ILE A 85 -2.68 14.28 -8.71
CA ILE A 85 -3.51 14.78 -7.60
C ILE A 85 -4.44 13.68 -7.08
N GLU A 86 -5.10 12.95 -7.97
CA GLU A 86 -6.02 11.86 -7.64
C GLU A 86 -5.34 10.80 -6.78
N TYR A 87 -4.25 10.20 -7.26
CA TYR A 87 -3.54 9.17 -6.51
C TYR A 87 -2.86 9.73 -5.26
N ALA A 88 -2.34 10.97 -5.29
CA ALA A 88 -1.78 11.60 -4.10
C ALA A 88 -2.81 11.78 -2.98
N GLN A 89 -4.07 12.11 -3.31
CA GLN A 89 -5.13 12.24 -2.31
C GLN A 89 -5.42 10.90 -1.61
N VAL A 90 -5.46 9.82 -2.38
CA VAL A 90 -5.71 8.45 -1.90
C VAL A 90 -4.54 7.97 -1.05
N ILE A 91 -3.31 8.11 -1.56
CA ILE A 91 -2.08 7.82 -0.81
C ILE A 91 -1.99 8.66 0.47
N GLY A 92 -2.54 9.87 0.48
CA GLY A 92 -2.52 10.69 1.68
C GLY A 92 -3.42 10.14 2.81
N ARG A 93 -4.37 9.24 2.53
CA ARG A 93 -5.25 8.62 3.54
C ARG A 93 -4.59 7.46 4.28
N ILE A 94 -3.53 6.86 3.72
CA ILE A 94 -2.82 5.76 4.37
C ILE A 94 -1.82 6.29 5.43
N PRO A 95 -1.40 5.47 6.41
CA PRO A 95 -0.47 5.88 7.45
C PRO A 95 0.84 6.48 6.92
N LEU A 96 1.34 7.56 7.53
CA LEU A 96 2.64 8.14 7.21
C LEU A 96 3.81 7.15 7.37
N ALA A 97 3.67 6.13 8.22
CA ALA A 97 4.63 5.02 8.31
C ALA A 97 4.83 4.32 6.96
N LEU A 98 3.80 4.23 6.12
CA LEU A 98 3.86 3.61 4.80
C LEU A 98 4.45 4.54 3.73
N LEU A 99 4.61 5.83 4.02
CA LEU A 99 5.28 6.78 3.15
C LEU A 99 6.74 7.03 3.53
N ALA A 100 7.27 6.35 4.55
CA ALA A 100 8.62 6.57 5.06
C ALA A 100 9.67 6.51 3.93
N ASP A 101 9.59 5.46 3.11
CA ASP A 101 10.57 5.18 2.06
C ASP A 101 10.02 5.38 0.64
N VAL A 102 8.78 5.85 0.49
CA VAL A 102 8.23 6.21 -0.84
C VAL A 102 8.89 7.51 -1.31
N GLU A 103 9.68 7.46 -2.37
CA GLU A 103 10.36 8.63 -2.96
C GLU A 103 9.72 9.06 -4.28
N THR A 104 9.12 8.12 -5.00
CA THR A 104 8.58 8.36 -6.35
C THR A 104 7.23 7.68 -6.58
N LEU A 105 6.45 8.21 -7.53
CA LEU A 105 5.30 7.51 -8.13
C LEU A 105 5.59 7.32 -9.61
N TRP A 106 5.30 6.13 -10.14
CA TRP A 106 5.31 5.88 -11.59
C TRP A 106 3.87 5.71 -12.07
N ILE A 107 3.42 6.56 -12.98
CA ILE A 107 2.04 6.53 -13.49
C ILE A 107 2.08 6.27 -14.99
N HIS A 108 1.54 5.11 -15.36
CA HIS A 108 1.40 4.61 -16.73
C HIS A 108 -0.09 4.47 -17.10
N ASP A 109 -0.42 4.52 -18.38
CA ASP A 109 -1.71 4.08 -18.93
C ASP A 109 -1.75 2.55 -18.93
N GLY A 110 -2.95 1.96 -19.08
CA GLY A 110 -3.13 0.52 -19.18
C GLY A 110 -3.74 -0.14 -17.94
N GLU A 111 -4.11 -1.41 -18.11
CA GLU A 111 -4.79 -2.25 -17.11
C GLU A 111 -3.83 -3.34 -16.62
N GLU A 112 -2.85 -2.94 -15.82
CA GLU A 112 -1.87 -3.83 -15.17
C GLU A 112 -1.87 -3.60 -13.66
N LEU A 113 -1.53 -4.63 -12.88
CA LEU A 113 -1.55 -4.53 -11.42
C LEU A 113 -0.60 -3.44 -10.91
N TRP A 114 -1.00 -2.78 -9.83
CA TRP A 114 -0.12 -1.83 -9.14
C TRP A 114 1.09 -2.55 -8.51
N GLY A 115 2.02 -1.79 -7.94
CA GLY A 115 3.22 -2.36 -7.34
C GLY A 115 3.92 -1.46 -6.34
N GLY A 116 4.51 -2.07 -5.32
CA GLY A 116 5.45 -1.45 -4.38
C GLY A 116 6.88 -1.96 -4.51
N GLY A 117 7.80 -1.28 -3.84
CA GLY A 117 9.25 -1.52 -3.86
C GLY A 117 10.03 -0.41 -4.57
N ASN A 118 11.36 -0.52 -4.59
CA ASN A 118 12.26 0.48 -5.23
C ASN A 118 12.03 1.94 -4.78
N ASN A 119 11.60 2.15 -3.53
CA ASN A 119 11.21 3.48 -3.05
C ASN A 119 10.12 4.14 -3.94
N ASN A 120 9.23 3.33 -4.51
CA ASN A 120 8.26 3.72 -5.51
C ASN A 120 6.87 3.12 -5.24
N LEU A 121 5.84 3.76 -5.79
CA LEU A 121 4.53 3.14 -6.05
C LEU A 121 4.26 3.19 -7.56
N LEU A 122 4.07 2.01 -8.16
CA LEU A 122 3.77 1.81 -9.57
C LEU A 122 2.26 1.74 -9.76
N ILE A 123 1.77 2.58 -10.65
CA ILE A 123 0.35 2.79 -10.92
C ILE A 123 0.11 2.68 -12.44
N HIS A 124 -0.84 1.84 -12.80
CA HIS A 124 -1.42 1.78 -14.15
C HIS A 124 -2.87 2.26 -14.08
N ASP A 125 -3.20 3.29 -14.87
CA ASP A 125 -4.40 4.12 -14.67
C ASP A 125 -5.71 3.36 -14.90
N LEU A 126 -5.81 2.52 -15.94
CA LEU A 126 -7.03 1.76 -16.20
C LEU A 126 -7.27 0.71 -15.12
N GLN A 127 -6.21 0.15 -14.53
CA GLN A 127 -6.35 -0.71 -13.35
C GLN A 127 -6.82 0.11 -12.13
N GLY A 128 -6.39 1.37 -12.02
CA GLY A 128 -6.90 2.32 -11.04
C GLY A 128 -8.40 2.54 -11.15
N GLU A 129 -8.94 2.65 -12.36
CA GLU A 129 -10.41 2.74 -12.57
C GLU A 129 -11.15 1.49 -12.06
N VAL A 130 -10.54 0.30 -12.20
CA VAL A 130 -11.09 -0.95 -11.66
C VAL A 130 -11.08 -0.93 -10.13
N TYR A 131 -9.96 -0.56 -9.51
CA TYR A 131 -9.85 -0.48 -8.05
C TYR A 131 -10.75 0.61 -7.45
N ALA A 132 -10.90 1.75 -8.13
CA ALA A 132 -11.82 2.81 -7.73
C ALA A 132 -13.27 2.32 -7.76
N LYS A 133 -13.65 1.54 -8.78
CA LYS A 133 -14.99 0.97 -8.90
C LYS A 133 -15.26 -0.10 -7.84
N ASP A 134 -14.24 -0.87 -7.48
CA ASP A 134 -14.34 -1.90 -6.44
C ASP A 134 -14.25 -1.29 -5.03
N GLY A 135 -13.83 -0.02 -4.91
CA GLY A 135 -13.74 0.72 -3.66
C GLY A 135 -12.56 0.28 -2.78
N ILE A 136 -11.43 -0.10 -3.40
CA ILE A 136 -10.30 -0.72 -2.69
C ILE A 136 -8.95 -0.04 -2.94
N MET A 137 -8.93 1.18 -3.50
CA MET A 137 -7.66 1.81 -3.86
C MET A 137 -6.76 2.06 -2.64
N GLU A 138 -7.35 2.49 -1.53
CA GLU A 138 -6.66 2.71 -0.28
C GLU A 138 -6.07 1.40 0.27
N GLU A 139 -6.82 0.30 0.27
CA GLU A 139 -6.38 -1.04 0.68
C GLU A 139 -5.23 -1.54 -0.19
N VAL A 140 -5.31 -1.33 -1.51
CA VAL A 140 -4.21 -1.65 -2.43
C VAL A 140 -2.99 -0.80 -2.12
N PHE A 141 -3.12 0.51 -1.90
CA PHE A 141 -1.98 1.34 -1.55
C PHE A 141 -1.38 1.00 -0.18
N VAL A 142 -2.18 0.58 0.80
CA VAL A 142 -1.64 0.04 2.05
C VAL A 142 -0.73 -1.16 1.78
N HIS A 143 -1.18 -2.09 0.94
CA HIS A 143 -0.42 -3.28 0.55
C HIS A 143 0.89 -2.88 -0.18
N GLU A 144 0.80 -2.10 -1.25
CA GLU A 144 1.96 -1.73 -2.05
C GLU A 144 2.95 -0.85 -1.26
N ALA A 145 2.46 0.09 -0.47
CA ALA A 145 3.33 0.94 0.34
C ALA A 145 3.97 0.20 1.52
N ALA A 146 3.37 -0.90 2.00
CA ALA A 146 4.01 -1.79 2.96
C ALA A 146 5.23 -2.49 2.37
N HIS A 147 5.18 -2.92 1.11
CA HIS A 147 6.38 -3.42 0.43
C HIS A 147 7.48 -2.35 0.36
N THR A 148 7.08 -1.11 0.06
CA THR A 148 8.05 -0.02 -0.09
C THR A 148 8.68 0.40 1.23
N SER A 149 7.90 0.48 2.32
CA SER A 149 8.34 1.12 3.56
C SER A 149 8.55 0.20 4.75
N LEU A 150 8.06 -1.05 4.72
CA LEU A 150 8.11 -1.96 5.86
C LEU A 150 9.00 -3.19 5.62
N ASP A 151 8.95 -3.80 4.43
CA ASP A 151 9.60 -5.09 4.16
C ASP A 151 11.10 -5.09 4.49
N ALA A 152 11.82 -4.06 4.05
CA ALA A 152 13.26 -3.94 4.25
C ALA A 152 13.69 -3.97 5.73
N TYR A 153 12.83 -3.49 6.63
CA TYR A 153 13.12 -3.43 8.06
C TYR A 153 12.57 -4.61 8.85
N HIS A 154 11.46 -5.19 8.39
CA HIS A 154 10.66 -6.09 9.21
C HIS A 154 10.58 -7.52 8.68
N ALA A 155 10.64 -7.76 7.37
CA ALA A 155 10.39 -9.10 6.80
C ALA A 155 11.37 -10.17 7.30
N ASN A 156 12.61 -9.74 7.61
CA ASN A 156 13.67 -10.60 8.16
C ASN A 156 13.97 -10.33 9.65
N ALA A 157 13.18 -9.50 10.32
CA ALA A 157 13.39 -9.19 11.73
C ALA A 157 13.09 -10.43 12.60
N GLU A 158 13.94 -10.69 13.61
CA GLU A 158 13.77 -11.83 14.51
C GLU A 158 12.40 -11.84 15.19
N GLY A 159 11.90 -10.66 15.59
CA GLY A 159 10.58 -10.51 16.20
C GLY A 159 9.44 -10.87 15.24
N TRP A 160 9.55 -10.49 13.96
CA TRP A 160 8.56 -10.82 12.93
C TRP A 160 8.53 -12.31 12.64
N LEU A 161 9.70 -12.91 12.40
CA LEU A 161 9.81 -14.34 12.12
C LEU A 161 9.36 -15.20 13.32
N THR A 162 9.58 -14.71 14.54
CA THR A 162 9.06 -15.35 15.77
C THR A 162 7.54 -15.28 15.82
N ALA A 163 6.95 -14.11 15.57
CA ALA A 163 5.51 -13.93 15.53
C ALA A 163 4.86 -14.83 14.45
N GLN A 164 5.45 -14.86 13.25
CA GLN A 164 5.04 -15.72 12.14
C GLN A 164 4.97 -17.21 12.54
N GLN A 165 5.95 -17.70 13.30
CA GLN A 165 6.00 -19.10 13.76
C GLN A 165 5.03 -19.42 14.91
N GLN A 166 4.65 -18.40 15.69
CA GLN A 166 3.73 -18.54 16.82
C GLN A 166 2.27 -18.44 16.41
N ASP A 167 1.98 -17.73 15.31
CA ASP A 167 0.64 -17.59 14.79
C ASP A 167 0.01 -18.93 14.37
N PRO A 168 -1.31 -19.13 14.61
CA PRO A 168 -2.01 -20.31 14.16
C PRO A 168 -1.93 -20.55 12.65
N THR A 169 -1.91 -19.49 11.84
CA THR A 169 -1.76 -19.57 10.38
C THR A 169 -1.27 -18.24 9.78
N PHE A 170 -1.23 -18.16 8.45
CA PHE A 170 -1.07 -16.90 7.72
C PHE A 170 -2.44 -16.25 7.54
N ILE A 171 -2.48 -14.93 7.41
CA ILE A 171 -3.72 -14.20 7.19
C ILE A 171 -4.37 -14.54 5.85
N SER A 172 -3.55 -14.79 4.82
CA SER A 172 -4.02 -15.13 3.48
C SER A 172 -3.20 -16.26 2.84
N THR A 173 -3.79 -16.88 1.82
CA THR A 173 -3.11 -17.89 1.01
C THR A 173 -1.94 -17.25 0.25
N TYR A 174 -2.11 -16.02 -0.23
CA TYR A 174 -1.08 -15.27 -0.93
C TYR A 174 0.15 -15.00 -0.03
N ALA A 175 -0.07 -14.56 1.21
CA ALA A 175 0.96 -14.41 2.24
C ALA A 175 1.68 -15.73 2.53
N LYS A 176 0.92 -16.82 2.68
CA LYS A 176 1.48 -18.15 2.97
C LYS A 176 2.36 -18.68 1.85
N ASP A 177 1.96 -18.48 0.60
CA ASP A 177 2.67 -19.01 -0.56
C ASP A 177 3.91 -18.16 -0.90
N ASN A 178 3.95 -16.90 -0.42
CA ASN A 178 5.04 -15.96 -0.66
C ASN A 178 5.49 -15.25 0.65
N PRO A 179 5.89 -15.97 1.69
CA PRO A 179 6.02 -15.42 3.05
C PRO A 179 7.16 -14.42 3.22
N GLU A 180 8.15 -14.45 2.33
CA GLU A 180 9.28 -13.51 2.34
C GLU A 180 8.97 -12.17 1.66
N ARG A 181 7.85 -12.10 0.94
CA ARG A 181 7.45 -10.91 0.16
C ARG A 181 6.10 -10.36 0.58
N GLU A 182 5.11 -11.23 0.82
CA GLU A 182 3.70 -10.83 0.93
C GLU A 182 3.18 -10.82 2.36
N ASP A 183 3.86 -11.46 3.31
CA ASP A 183 3.33 -11.65 4.67
C ASP A 183 3.13 -10.33 5.42
N ILE A 184 4.06 -9.38 5.27
CA ILE A 184 3.93 -8.06 5.90
C ILE A 184 2.84 -7.24 5.25
N ALA A 185 2.86 -7.10 3.92
CA ALA A 185 1.89 -6.30 3.19
C ALA A 185 0.44 -6.77 3.46
N GLU A 186 0.24 -8.08 3.43
CA GLU A 186 -1.07 -8.68 3.71
C GLU A 186 -1.46 -8.55 5.19
N SER A 187 -0.52 -8.74 6.12
CA SER A 187 -0.84 -8.65 7.55
C SER A 187 -1.09 -7.21 7.99
N TYR A 188 -0.39 -6.23 7.44
CA TYR A 188 -0.43 -4.85 7.90
C TYR A 188 -1.79 -4.19 7.64
N LEU A 189 -2.43 -4.47 6.49
CA LEU A 189 -3.79 -4.00 6.24
C LEU A 189 -4.77 -4.48 7.31
N THR A 190 -4.71 -5.77 7.66
CA THR A 190 -5.57 -6.34 8.70
C THR A 190 -5.25 -5.82 10.10
N PHE A 191 -4.00 -5.42 10.35
CA PHE A 191 -3.61 -4.73 11.57
C PHE A 191 -4.27 -3.36 11.67
N LEU A 192 -4.29 -2.55 10.59
CA LEU A 192 -5.00 -1.27 10.58
C LEU A 192 -6.50 -1.46 10.82
N ALA A 193 -7.09 -2.50 10.22
CA ALA A 193 -8.49 -2.86 10.43
C ALA A 193 -8.82 -3.19 11.89
N ILE A 194 -7.94 -3.91 12.59
CA ILE A 194 -8.15 -4.28 14.00
C ILE A 194 -7.85 -3.13 14.95
N GLU A 195 -6.73 -2.41 14.77
CA GLU A 195 -6.27 -1.44 15.77
C GLU A 195 -6.87 -0.05 15.61
N LEU A 196 -7.11 0.37 14.38
CA LEU A 196 -7.48 1.75 14.08
C LEU A 196 -8.90 1.86 13.54
N GLN A 197 -9.45 0.79 12.97
CA GLN A 197 -10.73 0.80 12.26
C GLN A 197 -11.67 -0.33 12.69
N SER A 198 -11.55 -0.81 13.94
CA SER A 198 -12.34 -1.94 14.43
C SER A 198 -13.85 -1.73 14.34
N ASP A 199 -14.29 -0.47 14.45
CA ASP A 199 -15.70 -0.09 14.38
C ASP A 199 -16.28 -0.15 12.95
N ARG A 200 -15.44 -0.30 11.92
CA ARG A 200 -15.83 -0.38 10.51
C ARG A 200 -16.00 -1.80 10.01
N ILE A 201 -15.29 -2.75 10.60
CA ILE A 201 -15.33 -4.15 10.20
C ILE A 201 -16.39 -4.95 10.99
N SER A 202 -16.89 -6.03 10.39
CA SER A 202 -17.80 -6.93 11.11
C SER A 202 -17.10 -7.67 12.25
N GLU A 203 -17.83 -8.01 13.32
CA GLU A 203 -17.34 -8.83 14.43
C GLU A 203 -16.74 -10.17 13.94
N GLY A 204 -17.35 -10.77 12.91
CA GLY A 204 -16.84 -12.00 12.30
C GLY A 204 -15.49 -11.82 11.59
N LEU A 205 -15.30 -10.71 10.88
CA LEU A 205 -14.01 -10.38 10.25
C LEU A 205 -12.94 -10.11 11.32
N HIS A 206 -13.29 -9.31 12.33
CA HIS A 206 -12.44 -9.02 13.47
C HIS A 206 -11.93 -10.30 14.15
N ASP A 207 -12.84 -11.19 14.54
CA ASP A 207 -12.50 -12.45 15.21
C ASP A 207 -11.69 -13.38 14.33
N THR A 208 -11.94 -13.38 13.01
CA THR A 208 -11.18 -14.18 12.04
C THR A 208 -9.72 -13.73 11.98
N ILE A 209 -9.47 -12.43 11.92
CA ILE A 209 -8.10 -11.87 11.88
C ILE A 209 -7.38 -12.16 13.21
N LEU A 210 -8.01 -11.90 14.35
CA LEU A 210 -7.44 -12.17 15.68
C LEU A 210 -7.12 -13.65 15.91
N ALA A 211 -7.95 -14.55 15.39
CA ALA A 211 -7.71 -15.98 15.49
C ALA A 211 -6.59 -16.46 14.55
N ALA A 212 -6.35 -15.76 13.44
CA ALA A 212 -5.38 -16.17 12.44
C ALA A 212 -3.95 -15.74 12.77
N ILE A 213 -3.75 -14.46 13.14
CA ILE A 213 -2.41 -13.84 13.25
C ILE A 213 -2.16 -12.99 14.52
N PRO A 214 -2.59 -13.43 15.73
CA PRO A 214 -2.53 -12.61 16.94
C PRO A 214 -1.12 -12.09 17.31
N HIS A 215 -0.07 -12.87 17.03
CA HIS A 215 1.31 -12.51 17.35
C HIS A 215 1.91 -11.52 16.36
N ARG A 216 1.58 -11.61 15.06
CA ARG A 216 1.98 -10.57 14.09
C ARG A 216 1.30 -9.23 14.40
N LEU A 217 0.05 -9.24 14.85
CA LEU A 217 -0.62 -8.03 15.32
C LEU A 217 0.11 -7.43 16.53
N GLU A 218 0.49 -8.26 17.52
CA GLU A 218 1.29 -7.80 18.67
C GLU A 218 2.66 -7.25 18.26
N TYR A 219 3.32 -7.87 17.28
CA TYR A 219 4.56 -7.35 16.71
C TYR A 219 4.36 -5.93 16.17
N PHE A 220 3.34 -5.68 15.37
CA PHE A 220 3.04 -4.34 14.86
C PHE A 220 2.69 -3.34 15.96
N ARG A 221 1.89 -3.74 16.97
CA ARG A 221 1.60 -2.89 18.16
C ARG A 221 2.87 -2.46 18.89
N SER A 222 3.93 -3.27 18.85
CA SER A 222 5.21 -2.96 19.50
C SER A 222 6.13 -2.06 18.68
N GLN A 223 5.78 -1.77 17.42
CA GLN A 223 6.54 -0.84 16.57
C GLN A 223 6.11 0.61 16.81
N ASN A 224 7.03 1.54 16.60
CA ASN A 224 6.76 2.97 16.73
C ASN A 224 6.38 3.59 15.37
N PHE A 225 5.32 3.06 14.77
CA PHE A 225 4.81 3.55 13.49
C PHE A 225 4.00 4.84 13.66
N ASN A 226 4.15 5.74 12.70
CA ASN A 226 3.31 6.94 12.62
C ASN A 226 2.03 6.61 11.85
N HIS A 227 0.92 6.44 12.58
CA HIS A 227 -0.37 6.08 12.01
C HIS A 227 -1.23 7.26 11.54
N PHE A 228 -0.72 8.49 11.65
CA PHE A 228 -1.42 9.65 11.11
C PHE A 228 -1.62 9.47 9.58
N PRO A 229 -2.80 9.77 9.01
CA PRO A 229 -3.94 10.48 9.63
C PRO A 229 -4.97 9.58 10.32
N MET A 230 -4.81 8.26 10.29
CA MET A 230 -5.80 7.29 10.79
C MET A 230 -5.87 7.21 12.32
N GLY A 231 -4.77 7.51 13.01
CA GLY A 231 -4.67 7.49 14.47
C GLY A 231 -3.44 8.23 14.98
N ASN A 232 -3.43 8.57 16.28
CA ASN A 232 -2.28 9.19 16.96
C ASN A 232 -1.32 8.15 17.54
#